data_AF-A0A8T5XHV8-F1
#
_entry.id   AF-A0A8T5XHV8-F1
#
_cell.length_a   1.000
_cell.length_b   1.000
_cell.length_c   1.000
_cell.angle_alpha   90.00
_cell.angle_beta   90.00
_cell.angle_gamma   90.00
#
_symmetry.space_group_name_H-M   'P 1'
#
loop_
_entity.id
_entity.type
_entity.pdbx_description
1 polymer ?
#
loop_
_entity_poly.entity_id
_entity_poly.type
_entity_poly.pdbx_seq_one_letter_code
_entity_poly.pdbx_strand_id
1 'polypeptide(L)' 'MDCFNCNNCKENQPTYYCLSKNEIVINEKYQPSEKIRTGWKKGTKNYEINRRNTRNDSELF' A
#
# COMPACT_ATOMS: atom_id res chain seq x y z
N MET A 1 -19.85 11.06 -24.54
CA MET A 1 -19.45 10.09 -23.51
C MET A 1 -19.26 10.86 -22.22
N ASP A 2 -20.19 10.72 -21.29
CA ASP A 2 -20.23 11.51 -20.06
C ASP A 2 -19.11 11.07 -19.13
N CYS A 3 -18.08 11.91 -19.00
CA CYS A 3 -17.02 11.72 -18.04
C CYS A 3 -17.46 12.34 -16.71
N PHE A 4 -17.55 11.54 -15.66
CA PHE A 4 -17.89 11.99 -14.31
C PHE A 4 -16.78 12.82 -13.63
N ASN A 5 -15.68 13.12 -14.32
CA ASN A 5 -14.53 13.89 -13.80
C ASN A 5 -14.00 13.38 -12.44
N CYS A 6 -14.11 12.08 -12.18
CA CYS A 6 -13.66 11.42 -10.95
C CYS A 6 -12.13 11.40 -10.76
N ASN A 7 -11.34 11.88 -11.74
CA ASN A 7 -9.88 11.94 -11.72
C ASN A 7 -9.12 10.62 -11.50
N ASN A 8 -9.80 9.47 -11.39
CA ASN A 8 -9.18 8.15 -11.27
C ASN A 8 -8.15 7.84 -12.38
N CYS A 9 -8.39 8.34 -13.60
CA CYS A 9 -7.48 8.17 -14.72
C CYS A 9 -6.21 9.04 -14.67
N LYS A 10 -6.15 10.02 -13.76
CA LYS A 10 -4.99 10.91 -13.57
C LYS A 10 -4.07 10.44 -12.46
N GLU A 11 -4.54 9.55 -11.59
CA GLU A 11 -3.67 8.88 -10.65
C GLU A 11 -2.77 7.90 -11.41
N ASN A 12 -1.47 7.88 -11.11
CA ASN A 12 -0.52 6.95 -11.70
C ASN A 12 -0.68 5.54 -11.08
N GLN A 13 -1.91 5.05 -11.06
CA GLN A 13 -2.26 3.69 -10.67
C GLN A 13 -2.17 2.77 -11.90
N PRO A 14 -1.75 1.51 -11.73
CA PRO A 14 -1.66 0.55 -12.83
C PRO A 14 -3.04 0.17 -13.41
N THR A 15 -4.06 0.21 -12.57
CA THR A 15 -5.46 -0.06 -12.92
C THR A 15 -6.35 0.89 -12.16
N TYR A 16 -7.42 1.36 -12.78
CA TYR A 16 -8.39 2.22 -12.12
C TYR A 16 -9.81 1.87 -12.54
N TYR A 17 -10.77 2.15 -11.66
CA TYR A 17 -12.19 1.93 -11.97
C TYR A 17 -12.79 3.17 -12.63
N CYS A 18 -13.47 2.98 -13.76
CA CYS A 18 -14.09 4.06 -14.52
C CYS A 18 -15.62 4.00 -14.37
N LEU A 19 -16.20 4.95 -13.61
CA LEU A 19 -17.65 5.01 -13.37
C LEU A 19 -18.48 5.16 -14.64
N SER A 20 -17.96 5.87 -15.65
CA SER A 20 -18.68 6.06 -16.93
C SER A 20 -18.72 4.81 -17.79
N LYS A 21 -17.75 3.92 -17.62
CA LYS A 21 -17.69 2.63 -18.33
C LYS A 21 -18.13 1.46 -17.47
N ASN A 22 -18.31 1.70 -16.16
CA ASN A 22 -18.66 0.71 -15.16
C ASN A 22 -17.68 -0.49 -15.12
N GLU A 23 -16.42 -0.27 -15.49
CA GLU A 23 -15.40 -1.32 -15.66
C GLU A 23 -14.05 -0.93 -15.04
N ILE A 24 -13.20 -1.93 -14.82
CA ILE A 24 -11.80 -1.73 -14.44
C ILE A 24 -10.98 -1.53 -15.72
N VAL A 25 -10.32 -0.38 -15.82
CA VAL A 25 -9.49 -0.01 -16.96
C VAL A 25 -8.01 -0.19 -16.59
N ILE A 26 -7.25 -0.83 -17.48
CA ILE A 26 -5.80 -0.96 -17.37
C ILE A 26 -5.16 0.34 -17.87
N ASN A 27 -4.27 0.93 -17.07
CA ASN A 27 -3.62 2.19 -17.40
C ASN A 27 -2.40 1.97 -18.29
N GLU A 28 -2.54 2.18 -19.60
CA GLU A 28 -1.44 2.07 -20.57
C GLU A 28 -0.30 3.08 -20.32
N LYS A 29 -0.59 4.19 -19.63
CA LYS A 29 0.39 5.25 -19.32
C LYS A 29 1.07 5.04 -17.97
N TYR A 30 0.77 3.95 -17.27
CA TYR A 30 1.39 3.66 -15.98
C TYR A 30 2.91 3.55 -16.14
N GLN A 31 3.63 4.44 -15.45
CA GLN A 31 5.09 4.37 -15.33
C GLN A 31 5.40 3.90 -13.91
N PRO A 32 5.92 2.65 -13.74
CA PRO A 32 6.32 2.16 -12.44
C PRO A 32 7.40 3.09 -11.86
N SER A 33 7.15 3.68 -10.70
CA SER A 33 8.20 4.38 -9.96
C SER A 33 9.01 3.36 -9.15
N GLU A 34 10.33 3.52 -9.13
CA GLU A 34 11.17 2.74 -8.22
C GLU A 34 10.77 3.04 -6.78
N LYS A 35 10.29 2.01 -6.08
CA LYS A 35 10.05 2.11 -4.64
C LYS A 35 11.41 2.19 -3.96
N ILE A 36 11.77 3.37 -3.45
CA ILE A 36 12.91 3.54 -2.55
C ILE A 36 12.61 2.74 -1.28
N ARG A 37 13.09 1.51 -1.23
CA ARG A 37 13.01 0.67 -0.03
C ARG A 37 14.14 1.13 0.89
N THR A 38 13.80 1.89 1.93
CA THR A 38 14.72 2.20 3.03
C THR A 38 14.95 0.95 3.89
N GLY A 39 15.51 -0.09 3.28
CA GLY A 39 15.76 -1.39 3.91
C GLY A 39 14.52 -2.06 4.50
N TRP A 40 14.74 -3.17 5.20
CA TRP A 40 13.78 -3.62 6.19
C TRP A 40 13.73 -2.56 7.29
N LYS A 41 12.54 -2.03 7.61
CA LYS A 41 12.36 -1.33 8.88
C LYS A 41 12.69 -2.36 9.98
N LYS A 42 13.93 -2.35 10.49
CA LYS A 42 14.22 -3.00 11.77
C LYS A 42 13.18 -2.43 12.73
N GLY A 43 12.42 -3.32 13.37
CA GLY A 43 11.47 -2.91 14.40
C GLY A 43 12.14 -1.92 15.35
N THR A 44 11.38 -0.94 15.85
CA THR A 44 11.96 -0.01 16.82
C THR A 44 12.52 -0.82 18.00
N LYS A 45 13.64 -0.39 18.58
CA LYS A 45 14.23 -1.06 19.74
C LYS A 45 13.18 -1.31 20.83
N ASN A 46 12.29 -0.34 21.05
CA ASN A 46 11.20 -0.44 22.02
C ASN A 46 10.16 -1.51 21.63
N TYR A 47 9.83 -1.66 20.35
CA TYR A 47 8.95 -2.74 19.88
C TYR A 47 9.56 -4.12 20.13
N GLU A 48 10.86 -4.31 19.85
CA GLU A 48 11.54 -5.58 20.12
C GLU A 48 11.68 -5.87 21.62
N ILE A 49 11.90 -4.87 22.46
CA ILE A 49 11.92 -5.03 23.93
C ILE A 49 10.55 -5.47 24.43
N ASN A 50 9.48 -4.77 24.04
CA ASN A 50 8.12 -5.13 24.47
C ASN A 50 7.75 -6.54 24.00
N ARG A 51 8.01 -6.89 22.73
CA ARG A 51 7.75 -8.23 22.19
C ARG A 51 8.48 -9.33 22.97
N ARG A 52 9.74 -9.10 23.35
CA ARG A 52 10.51 -10.07 24.15
C ARG A 52 9.96 -10.22 25.56
N ASN A 53 9.62 -9.11 26.22
CA ASN A 53 9.05 -9.15 27.55
C ASN A 53 7.71 -9.91 27.56
N THR A 54 6.82 -9.64 26.61
CA THR A 54 5.55 -10.37 26.47
C THR A 54 5.74 -11.87 26.23
N ARG A 55 6.79 -12.28 25.52
CA ARG A 55 7.12 -13.70 25.33
C ARG A 55 7.65 -14.35 26.60
N ASN A 56 8.54 -13.67 27.32
CA ASN A 56 9.06 -14.18 28.59
C ASN A 56 7.95 -14.33 29.63
N ASP A 57 7.02 -13.37 29.69
CA ASP A 57 5.86 -13.47 30.58
C ASP A 57 4.95 -14.65 30.19
N SER A 58 4.81 -14.96 28.90
CA SER A 58 4.01 -16.11 28.43
C SER A 58 4.65 -17.49 28.68
N GLU A 59 5.96 -17.57 28.93
CA GLU A 59 6.64 -18.82 29.33
C GLU A 59 6.62 -19.05 30.86
N LEU A 60 6.16 -18.06 31.63
CA LEU A 60 6.08 -18.08 33.10
C LEU A 60 4.69 -18.47 33.65
N PHE A 61 3.73 -18.80 32.77
CA PHE A 61 2.39 -19.30 33.12
C PHE A 61 2.23 -20.80 32.83
#